data_AF-A0A9D9L6V3-F1
#
_entry.id   AF-A0A9D9L6V3-F1
#
_cell.length_a   1.000
_cell.length_b   1.000
_cell.length_c   1.000
_cell.angle_alpha   90.00
_cell.angle_beta   90.00
_cell.angle_gamma   90.00
#
_symmetry.space_group_name_H-M   'P 1'
#
loop_
_entity.id
_entity.type
_entity.pdbx_description
1 polymer ?
#
loop_
_entity_poly.entity_id
_entity_poly.type
_entity_poly.pdbx_seq_one_letter_code
_entity_poly.pdbx_strand_id
1 'polypeptide(L)'
;TIKLTTKTGGSLVEVMDKMVEMIRGRREFQERLKNMTAQGKFEAIAMSLAPLAAFILLYIVDPNLMRPMVTTGIGWCGIGIVAVMISCGYFVIKKIVTIEV
;
A
#
# COMPACT_ATOMS: atom_id res chain seq x y z
N THR A 1 -2.25 44.90 39.93
CA THR A 1 -2.92 44.92 38.60
C THR A 1 -2.31 43.93 37.59
N ILE A 2 -1.72 42.80 38.00
CA ILE A 2 -0.95 41.91 37.09
C ILE A 2 -1.53 40.48 37.06
N LYS A 3 -2.84 40.30 36.84
CA LYS A 3 -3.44 38.95 36.77
C LYS A 3 -4.31 38.66 35.54
N LEU A 4 -4.50 39.62 34.62
CA LEU A 4 -5.33 39.40 33.43
C LEU A 4 -4.54 39.12 32.15
N THR A 5 -3.36 39.72 31.94
CA THR A 5 -2.58 39.49 30.70
C THR A 5 -1.89 38.12 30.66
N THR A 6 -1.62 37.50 31.81
CA THR A 6 -1.08 36.13 31.88
C THR A 6 -2.12 35.06 31.59
N LYS A 7 -3.42 35.34 31.78
CA LYS A 7 -4.50 34.42 31.43
C LYS A 7 -4.57 34.18 29.92
N THR A 8 -4.24 35.19 29.11
CA THR A 8 -4.24 35.08 27.63
C THR A 8 -2.84 34.77 27.10
N GLY A 9 -1.78 35.41 27.60
CA GLY A 9 -0.39 35.17 27.14
C GLY A 9 0.20 33.83 27.58
N GLY A 10 0.00 33.42 28.84
CA GLY A 10 0.46 32.12 29.33
C GLY A 10 -0.33 30.95 28.74
N SER A 11 -1.63 31.13 28.50
CA SER A 11 -2.46 30.13 27.83
C SER A 11 -2.13 29.99 26.35
N LEU A 12 -1.79 31.08 25.64
CA LEU A 12 -1.32 31.01 24.25
C LEU A 12 0.03 30.32 24.14
N VAL A 13 0.98 30.57 25.05
CA VAL A 13 2.26 29.85 25.09
C VAL A 13 2.03 28.36 25.28
N GLU A 14 1.12 27.96 26.18
CA GLU A 14 0.79 26.55 26.41
C GLU A 14 0.07 25.90 25.22
N VAL A 15 -0.82 26.62 24.52
CA VAL A 15 -1.49 26.13 23.30
C VAL A 15 -0.51 26.03 22.14
N MET A 16 0.45 26.96 22.03
CA MET A 16 1.51 26.91 21.03
C MET A 16 2.46 25.75 21.27
N ASP A 17 2.87 25.48 22.51
CA ASP A 17 3.66 24.29 22.84
C ASP A 17 2.91 23.00 22.48
N LYS A 18 1.61 22.93 22.79
CA LYS A 18 0.76 21.79 22.38
C LYS A 18 0.66 21.66 20.85
N MET A 19 0.58 22.76 20.11
CA MET A 19 0.62 22.71 18.64
C MET A 19 1.98 22.24 18.12
N VAL A 20 3.08 22.69 18.73
CA VAL A 20 4.44 22.26 18.34
C VAL A 20 4.61 20.76 18.58
N GLU A 21 4.16 20.24 19.72
CA GLU A 21 4.14 18.80 19.99
C GLU A 21 3.25 18.05 19.00
N MET A 22 2.06 18.56 18.69
CA MET A 22 1.16 17.94 17.72
C MET A 22 1.79 17.90 16.31
N ILE A 23 2.46 18.97 15.88
CA ILE A 23 3.13 19.04 14.58
C ILE A 23 4.26 18.01 14.51
N ARG A 24 5.06 17.89 15.59
CA ARG A 24 6.11 16.86 15.68
C ARG A 24 5.53 15.45 15.63
N GLY A 25 4.47 15.18 16.41
CA GLY A 25 3.79 13.90 16.40
C GLY A 25 3.19 13.55 15.04
N ARG A 26 2.62 14.53 14.32
CA ARG A 26 2.11 14.34 12.97
C ARG A 26 3.23 14.03 11.98
N ARG A 27 4.39 14.69 12.09
CA ARG A 27 5.56 14.41 11.24
C ARG A 27 6.05 12.98 11.43
N GLU A 28 6.23 12.54 12.67
CA GLU A 28 6.63 11.15 12.95
C GLU A 28 5.60 10.14 12.44
N PHE A 29 4.31 10.45 12.56
CA PHE A 29 3.24 9.60 12.03
C PHE A 29 3.28 9.50 10.49
N GLN A 30 3.53 10.61 9.79
CA GLN A 30 3.67 10.62 8.34
C GLN A 30 4.91 9.84 7.88
N GLU A 31 6.03 9.96 8.59
CA GLU A 31 7.24 9.19 8.32
C GLU A 31 7.00 7.68 8.55
N ARG A 32 6.29 7.31 9.62
CA ARG A 32 5.88 5.92 9.87
C ARG A 32 4.94 5.39 8.80
N LEU A 33 3.92 6.16 8.41
CA LEU A 33 2.97 5.80 7.34
C LEU A 33 3.71 5.54 6.04
N LYS A 34 4.56 6.47 5.60
CA LYS A 34 5.37 6.31 4.38
C LYS A 34 6.19 5.02 4.37
N ASN A 35 6.81 4.69 5.50
CA ASN A 35 7.59 3.46 5.62
C ASN A 35 6.71 2.19 5.57
N MET A 36 5.56 2.20 6.27
CA MET A 36 4.60 1.09 6.25
C MET A 36 3.97 0.91 4.87
N THR A 37 3.62 2.00 4.18
CA THR A 37 3.05 1.95 2.84
C THR A 37 4.11 1.51 1.82
N ALA A 38 5.38 1.85 2.01
CA ALA A 38 6.47 1.30 1.20
C ALA A 38 6.60 -0.22 1.39
N GLN A 39 6.59 -0.73 2.63
CA GLN A 39 6.62 -2.16 2.92
C GLN A 39 5.42 -2.90 2.29
N GLY A 40 4.20 -2.37 2.48
CA GLY A 40 2.99 -2.95 1.91
C GLY A 40 3.01 -3.00 0.37
N LYS A 41 3.61 -2.01 -0.31
CA LYS A 41 3.80 -2.06 -1.77
C LYS A 41 4.71 -3.20 -2.21
N PHE A 42 5.85 -3.39 -1.53
CA PHE A 42 6.77 -4.47 -1.88
C PHE A 42 6.13 -5.84 -1.70
N GLU A 43 5.40 -6.03 -0.60
CA GLU A 43 4.68 -7.29 -0.35
C GLU A 43 3.60 -7.53 -1.39
N ALA A 44 2.81 -6.49 -1.73
CA ALA A 44 1.76 -6.62 -2.72
C ALA A 44 2.30 -6.89 -4.15
N ILE A 45 3.45 -6.31 -4.51
CA ILE A 45 4.16 -6.64 -5.76
C ILE A 45 4.61 -8.11 -5.74
N ALA A 46 5.21 -8.57 -4.64
CA ALA A 46 5.65 -9.96 -4.50
C ALA A 46 4.47 -10.95 -4.62
N MET A 47 3.35 -10.67 -3.95
CA MET A 47 2.13 -11.48 -4.05
C MET A 47 1.54 -11.48 -5.47
N SER A 48 1.58 -10.35 -6.18
CA SER A 48 1.11 -10.26 -7.57
C SER A 48 1.99 -11.07 -8.54
N LEU A 49 3.29 -11.21 -8.24
CA LEU A 49 4.23 -11.99 -9.03
C LEU A 49 4.13 -13.49 -8.76
N ALA A 50 3.70 -13.90 -7.56
CA ALA A 50 3.61 -15.29 -7.15
C ALA A 50 2.82 -16.20 -8.13
N PRO A 51 1.58 -15.86 -8.57
CA PRO A 51 0.86 -16.68 -9.53
C PRO A 51 1.54 -16.73 -10.90
N LEU A 52 2.22 -15.66 -11.31
CA LEU A 52 2.96 -15.59 -12.56
C LEU A 52 4.19 -16.52 -12.52
N ALA A 53 4.93 -16.47 -11.41
CA ALA A 53 6.06 -17.36 -11.16
C ALA A 53 5.61 -18.82 -11.07
N ALA A 54 4.53 -19.11 -10.35
CA ALA A 54 3.96 -20.45 -10.24
C ALA A 54 3.53 -21.00 -11.61
N PHE A 55 2.92 -20.18 -12.47
CA PHE A 55 2.55 -20.59 -13.82
C PHE A 55 3.77 -20.99 -14.66
N ILE A 56 4.83 -20.17 -14.67
CA ILE A 56 6.07 -20.47 -15.39
C ILE A 56 6.74 -21.74 -14.84
N LEU A 57 6.80 -21.87 -13.53
CA LEU A 57 7.46 -22.99 -12.86
C LEU A 57 6.72 -24.30 -13.14
N LEU A 58 5.39 -24.30 -13.05
CA LEU A 58 4.56 -25.46 -13.41
C LEU A 58 4.63 -25.80 -14.90
N TYR A 59 4.77 -24.81 -15.77
CA TYR A 59 4.95 -25.04 -17.20
C TYR A 59 6.26 -25.80 -17.51
N ILE A 60 7.33 -25.54 -16.75
CA ILE A 60 8.63 -26.21 -16.90
C ILE A 60 8.61 -27.60 -16.26
N VAL A 61 7.99 -27.75 -15.08
CA VAL A 61 7.98 -29.02 -14.32
C VAL A 61 7.06 -30.06 -14.96
N ASP A 62 5.84 -29.68 -15.36
CA ASP A 62 4.89 -30.61 -15.96
C ASP A 62 4.13 -29.96 -17.15
N PRO A 63 4.75 -29.93 -18.34
CA PRO A 63 4.15 -29.32 -19.52
C PRO A 63 2.89 -30.07 -20.00
N ASN A 64 2.68 -31.33 -19.63
CA ASN A 64 1.46 -32.05 -20.01
C ASN A 64 0.23 -31.57 -19.22
N LEU A 65 0.41 -31.17 -17.95
CA LEU A 65 -0.63 -30.56 -17.13
C LEU A 65 -0.97 -29.13 -17.59
N MET A 66 0.04 -28.37 -18.02
CA MET A 66 -0.14 -26.97 -18.45
C MET A 66 -0.61 -26.81 -19.90
N ARG A 67 -0.33 -27.79 -20.79
CA ARG A 67 -0.80 -27.80 -22.19
C ARG A 67 -2.29 -27.47 -22.35
N PRO A 68 -3.24 -28.18 -21.70
CA PRO A 68 -4.67 -27.86 -21.82
C PRO A 68 -5.02 -26.46 -21.30
N MET A 69 -4.21 -25.88 -20.42
CA MET A 69 -4.41 -24.52 -19.91
C MET A 69 -4.12 -23.44 -20.97
N VAL A 70 -3.27 -23.74 -21.96
CA VAL A 70 -2.93 -22.83 -23.07
C VAL A 70 -3.60 -23.22 -24.39
N THR A 71 -4.02 -24.47 -24.57
CA THR A 71 -4.66 -24.94 -25.82
C THR A 71 -6.19 -24.94 -25.78
N THR A 72 -6.81 -24.97 -24.60
CA THR A 72 -8.28 -25.05 -24.45
C THR A 72 -8.86 -23.66 -24.15
N GLY A 73 -10.02 -23.33 -24.72
CA GLY A 73 -10.69 -22.03 -24.47
C GLY A 73 -11.00 -21.75 -22.99
N ILE A 74 -11.25 -22.81 -22.20
CA ILE A 74 -11.44 -22.71 -20.74
C ILE A 74 -10.16 -22.25 -20.03
N GLY A 75 -8.99 -22.71 -20.50
CA GLY A 75 -7.70 -22.31 -19.95
C GLY A 75 -7.37 -20.84 -20.21
N TRP A 76 -7.66 -20.36 -21.42
CA TRP A 76 -7.56 -18.93 -21.74
C TRP A 76 -8.50 -18.06 -20.90
N CYS A 77 -9.74 -18.51 -20.65
CA CYS A 77 -10.63 -17.83 -19.70
C CYS A 77 -10.02 -17.77 -18.28
N GLY A 78 -9.44 -18.87 -17.80
CA GLY A 78 -8.78 -18.91 -16.49
C GLY A 78 -7.61 -17.93 -16.38
N ILE A 79 -6.72 -17.91 -17.39
CA ILE A 79 -5.60 -16.95 -17.46
C ILE A 79 -6.13 -15.51 -17.50
N GLY A 80 -7.20 -15.26 -18.27
CA GLY A 80 -7.86 -13.96 -18.34
C GLY A 80 -8.38 -13.49 -16.97
N ILE A 81 -9.04 -14.37 -16.21
CA ILE A 81 -9.55 -14.06 -14.86
C ILE A 81 -8.37 -13.69 -13.93
N VAL A 82 -7.32 -14.50 -13.93
CA VAL A 82 -6.13 -14.24 -13.09
C VAL A 82 -5.48 -12.90 -13.47
N ALA A 83 -5.33 -12.62 -14.77
CA ALA A 83 -4.77 -11.36 -15.25
C ALA A 83 -5.61 -10.14 -14.84
N VAL A 84 -6.94 -10.24 -14.92
CA VAL A 84 -7.87 -9.19 -14.46
C VAL A 84 -7.74 -8.99 -12.95
N MET A 85 -7.65 -10.07 -12.17
CA MET A 85 -7.54 -10.00 -10.72
C MET A 85 -6.23 -9.34 -10.27
N ILE A 86 -5.12 -9.70 -10.90
CA ILE A 86 -3.80 -9.08 -10.67
C ILE A 86 -3.84 -7.60 -11.05
N SER A 87 -4.42 -7.27 -12.21
CA SER A 87 -4.52 -5.88 -12.69
C SER A 87 -5.39 -5.02 -11.77
N CYS A 88 -6.48 -5.58 -11.26
CA CYS A 88 -7.35 -4.92 -10.28
C CYS A 88 -6.59 -4.64 -8.98
N GLY A 89 -5.86 -5.64 -8.45
CA GLY A 89 -5.00 -5.48 -7.29
C GLY A 89 -3.97 -4.37 -7.48
N TYR A 90 -3.28 -4.37 -8.62
CA TYR A 90 -2.31 -3.32 -8.97
C TYR A 90 -2.95 -1.91 -9.01
N PHE A 91 -4.15 -1.79 -9.58
CA PHE A 91 -4.88 -0.51 -9.62
C PHE A 91 -5.24 0.00 -8.23
N VAL A 92 -5.69 -0.88 -7.33
CA VAL A 92 -6.02 -0.52 -5.95
C VAL A 92 -4.77 -0.05 -5.21
N ILE A 93 -3.65 -0.77 -5.34
CA ILE A 93 -2.36 -0.39 -4.73
C ILE A 93 -1.93 0.98 -5.25
N LYS A 94 -1.97 1.19 -6.58
CA LYS A 94 -1.62 2.47 -7.20
C LYS A 94 -2.47 3.62 -6.66
N LYS A 95 -3.78 3.40 -6.49
CA LYS A 95 -4.69 4.41 -5.93
C LYS A 95 -4.34 4.76 -4.48
N ILE A 96 -3.98 3.77 -3.66
CA ILE A 96 -3.52 3.99 -2.28
C ILE A 96 -2.21 4.79 -2.27
N VAL A 97 -1.26 4.45 -3.16
CA VAL A 97 0.02 5.16 -3.29
C VAL A 97 -0.17 6.63 -3.64
N THR A 98 -0.99 6.93 -4.65
CA THR A 98 -1.17 8.30 -5.15
C THR A 98 -1.79 9.23 -4.12
N ILE A 99 -2.53 8.71 -3.13
CA ILE A 99 -3.10 9.54 -2.03
C ILE A 99 -2.00 10.00 -1.05
N GLU A 100 -0.87 9.30 -1.01
CA GLU A 100 0.24 9.58 -0.09
C GLU A 100 1.31 10.50 -0.70
N VAL A 101 1.20 10.84 -2.01
CA VAL A 101 2.12 11.73 -2.73
C VAL A 101 1.54 13.14 -2.84
#